data_AF-X1HNC2-F1
#
_entry.id   AF-X1HNC2-F1
#
_cell.length_a   1.000
_cell.length_b   1.000
_cell.length_c   1.000
_cell.angle_alpha   90.00
_cell.angle_beta   90.00
_cell.angle_gamma   90.00
#
_symmetry.space_group_name_H-M   'P 1'
#
loop_
_entity.id
_entity.type
_entity.pdbx_description
1 polymer ?
#
loop_
_entity_poly.entity_id
_entity_poly.type
_entity_poly.pdbx_seq_one_letter_code
_entity_poly.pdbx_strand_id
1 'polypeptide(L)' 'EEKDFVDGLTAVFKEAGRKLKNDGIITFTFHHQAEAAWGAVLQSVLNAGFYISSIYPVQSESSVNPHIHMKANVRYD' A
#
# COMPACT_ATOMS: atom_id res chain seq x y z
N GLU A 1 16.15 -7.01 -6.43
CA GLU A 1 15.24 -7.97 -5.73
C GLU A 1 14.53 -7.25 -4.58
N GLU A 2 13.60 -7.87 -3.85
CA GLU A 2 12.69 -7.23 -2.86
C GLU A 2 13.33 -6.14 -1.98
N LYS A 3 14.55 -6.38 -1.51
CA LYS A 3 15.35 -5.41 -0.75
C LYS A 3 15.55 -4.07 -1.49
N ASP A 4 15.86 -4.10 -2.78
CA ASP A 4 16.07 -2.89 -3.58
C ASP A 4 14.77 -2.09 -3.72
N PHE A 5 13.63 -2.78 -3.83
CA PHE A 5 12.32 -2.13 -3.85
C PHE A 5 12.03 -1.45 -2.51
N VAL A 6 12.25 -2.17 -1.40
CA VAL A 6 12.05 -1.63 -0.05
C VAL A 6 12.96 -0.43 0.20
N ASP A 7 14.24 -0.53 -0.13
CA ASP A 7 15.23 0.54 0.06
C ASP A 7 14.92 1.76 -0.81
N GLY A 8 14.58 1.54 -2.08
CA GLY A 8 14.21 2.60 -3.02
C GLY A 8 12.96 3.35 -2.55
N LEU A 9 11.91 2.62 -2.17
CA LEU A 9 10.67 3.22 -1.70
C LEU A 9 10.85 3.92 -0.33
N THR A 10 11.69 3.36 0.55
CA THR A 10 12.08 4.01 1.81
C THR A 10 12.75 5.37 1.54
N ALA A 11 13.66 5.43 0.56
CA ALA A 11 14.33 6.67 0.18
C ALA A 11 13.34 7.73 -0.34
N VAL A 12 12.35 7.32 -1.15
CA VAL A 12 11.28 8.21 -1.63
C VAL A 12 10.49 8.79 -0.46
N PHE A 13 10.04 7.96 0.49
CA PHE A 13 9.29 8.44 1.64
C PHE A 13 10.13 9.36 2.54
N LYS A 14 11.42 9.05 2.77
CA LYS A 14 12.32 9.92 3.54
C LYS A 14 12.46 11.31 2.93
N GLU A 15 12.65 11.40 1.61
CA GLU A 15 12.74 12.69 0.93
C GLU A 15 11.41 13.46 0.96
N ALA A 16 10.28 12.77 0.85
CA ALA A 16 8.98 13.39 1.00
C ALA A 16 8.78 13.94 2.42
N GLY A 17 9.17 13.19 3.46
CA GLY A 17 9.13 13.61 4.86
C GLY A 17 10.00 14.82 5.15
N ARG A 18 11.20 14.90 4.56
CA ARG A 18 12.10 16.05 4.69
C ARG A 18 11.50 17.36 4.17
N LYS A 19 10.58 17.29 3.20
CA LYS A 19 9.88 18.46 2.64
C LYS A 19 8.57 18.79 3.35
N LEU A 20 8.10 17.88 4.20
CA LEU A 20 6.85 18.01 4.93
C LEU A 20 7.02 18.96 6.12
N LYS A 21 5.93 19.62 6.52
CA LYS A 21 5.88 20.31 7.82
C LYS A 21 5.88 19.27 8.95
N ASN A 22 6.24 19.67 10.16
CA ASN A 22 6.35 18.77 11.32
C ASN A 22 5.12 17.86 11.52
N ASP A 23 3.91 18.38 11.30
CA ASP A 23 2.64 17.64 11.43
C ASP A 23 1.95 17.41 10.08
N GLY A 24 2.69 17.50 8.98
CA GLY A 24 2.11 17.24 7.67
C GLY A 24 1.82 15.76 7.47
N ILE A 25 0.88 15.48 6.56
CA ILE A 25 0.44 14.14 6.23
C ILE A 25 0.87 13.81 4.81
N ILE A 26 1.40 12.61 4.61
CA ILE A 26 1.57 12.02 3.28
C ILE A 26 0.41 11.08 3.03
N THR A 27 -0.20 11.20 1.85
CA THR A 27 -1.24 10.31 1.37
C THR A 27 -0.83 9.79 0.01
N PHE A 28 -0.90 8.47 -0.17
CA PHE A 28 -0.60 7.82 -1.44
C PHE A 28 -1.56 6.66 -1.67
N THR A 29 -1.73 6.29 -2.93
CA THR A 29 -2.46 5.09 -3.34
C THR A 29 -1.47 4.06 -3.84
N PHE A 30 -1.70 2.80 -3.50
CA PHE A 30 -0.89 1.67 -3.95
C PHE A 30 -1.81 0.57 -4.48
N HIS A 31 -1.39 -0.10 -5.55
CA HIS A 31 -2.14 -1.20 -6.16
C HIS A 31 -1.18 -2.31 -6.54
N HIS A 32 -1.42 -3.51 -6.01
CA HIS A 32 -0.70 -4.71 -6.38
C HIS A 32 -1.52 -5.95 -6.02
N GLN A 33 -1.45 -7.01 -6.83
CA GLN A 33 -2.19 -8.26 -6.61
C GLN A 33 -1.58 -9.14 -5.52
N ALA A 34 -0.24 -9.14 -5.38
CA ALA A 34 0.47 -9.96 -4.40
C ALA A 34 0.54 -9.29 -3.02
N GLU A 35 0.18 -10.03 -1.95
CA GLU A 35 0.28 -9.58 -0.55
C GLU A 35 1.71 -9.19 -0.13
N ALA A 36 2.72 -9.91 -0.63
CA ALA A 36 4.13 -9.61 -0.34
C ALA A 36 4.52 -8.17 -0.71
N ALA A 37 3.96 -7.63 -1.80
CA ALA A 37 4.21 -6.25 -2.20
C ALA A 37 3.62 -5.24 -1.22
N TRP A 38 2.47 -5.55 -0.60
CA TRP A 38 1.89 -4.72 0.46
C TRP A 38 2.74 -4.74 1.73
N GLY A 39 3.29 -5.91 2.08
CA GLY A 39 4.27 -6.03 3.16
C GLY A 39 5.51 -5.17 2.92
N ALA A 40 6.04 -5.18 1.70
CA ALA A 40 7.18 -4.33 1.33
C ALA A 40 6.88 -2.83 1.45
N VAL A 41 5.69 -2.38 1.00
CA VAL A 41 5.25 -0.98 1.17
C VAL A 41 5.15 -0.60 2.65
N LEU A 42 4.51 -1.44 3.47
CA LEU A 42 4.40 -1.22 4.91
C LEU A 42 5.79 -1.08 5.55
N GLN A 43 6.71 -1.98 5.23
CA GLN A 43 8.08 -1.95 5.73
C GLN A 43 8.79 -0.64 5.32
N SER A 44 8.65 -0.20 4.07
CA SER A 44 9.25 1.04 3.58
C SER A 44 8.71 2.29 4.29
N VAL A 45 7.40 2.34 4.56
CA VAL A 45 6.77 3.44 5.29
C VAL A 45 7.34 3.55 6.71
N LEU A 46 7.41 2.43 7.43
CA LEU A 46 7.92 2.38 8.80
C LEU A 46 9.43 2.70 8.85
N ASN A 47 10.23 2.16 7.92
CA ASN A 47 11.67 2.45 7.83
C ASN A 47 11.98 3.91 7.49
N ALA A 48 11.04 4.61 6.85
CA ALA A 48 11.15 6.04 6.57
C ALA A 48 10.78 6.93 7.77
N GLY A 49 10.31 6.35 8.89
CA GLY A 49 9.96 7.08 10.11
C GLY A 49 8.52 7.56 10.16
N PHE A 50 7.67 7.11 9.24
CA PHE A 50 6.23 7.37 9.29
C PHE A 50 5.51 6.30 10.11
N TYR A 51 4.30 6.65 10.54
CA TYR A 51 3.31 5.71 11.06
C TYR A 51 2.04 5.80 10.20
N ILE A 52 1.27 4.72 10.17
CA ILE A 52 0.00 4.70 9.43
C ILE A 52 -1.11 5.22 10.34
N SER A 53 -1.76 6.30 9.91
CA SER A 53 -2.92 6.87 10.61
C SER A 53 -4.26 6.32 10.11
N SER A 54 -4.35 5.93 8.84
CA SER A 54 -5.59 5.43 8.22
C SER A 54 -5.28 4.60 6.97
N ILE A 55 -6.09 3.58 6.71
CA ILE A 55 -6.04 2.76 5.49
C ILE A 55 -7.47 2.67 4.94
N TYR A 56 -7.63 2.95 3.66
CA TYR A 56 -8.91 2.83 2.95
C TYR A 56 -8.77 1.77 1.85
N PRO A 57 -9.11 0.50 2.13
CA PRO A 57 -9.02 -0.54 1.13
C PRO A 57 -10.04 -0.27 0.01
N VAL A 58 -9.57 -0.23 -1.22
CA VAL A 58 -10.42 -0.09 -2.41
C VAL A 58 -10.21 -1.33 -3.28
N GLN A 59 -11.29 -2.08 -3.49
CA GLN A 59 -11.28 -3.19 -4.43
C GLN A 59 -11.38 -2.63 -5.87
N SER A 60 -10.26 -2.56 -6.58
CA SER A 60 -10.20 -2.01 -7.94
C SER A 60 -10.58 -3.01 -9.02
N GLU A 61 -10.57 -4.31 -8.73
CA GLU A 61 -11.02 -5.36 -9.65
C GLU A 61 -12.44 -5.80 -9.29
N SER A 62 -13.39 -5.54 -10.19
CA SER A 62 -14.76 -6.04 -10.07
C SER A 62 -14.76 -7.56 -10.19
N SER A 63 -15.27 -8.27 -9.17
CA SER A 63 -15.59 -9.71 -9.26
C SER A 63 -16.83 -10.00 -10.11
N VAL A 64 -17.29 -9.03 -10.91
CA VAL A 64 -18.46 -9.19 -11.77
C VAL A 64 -17.98 -9.23 -13.21
N ASN A 65 -17.40 -10.37 -13.58
CA ASN A 65 -17.55 -10.82 -14.94
C ASN A 65 -18.98 -11.39 -15.04
N PRO A 66 -19.88 -10.84 -15.89
CA PRO A 66 -21.25 -11.34 -16.04
C PRO A 66 -21.32 -12.81 -16.51
N HIS A 67 -20.18 -13.45 -16.79
CA HIS A 67 -20.08 -14.86 -17.18
C HIS A 67 -19.67 -15.85 -16.08
N ILE A 68 -19.36 -15.43 -14.84
CA ILE A 68 -18.99 -16.36 -13.74
C ILE A 68 -20.08 -16.42 -12.67
N HIS A 69 -21.08 -17.24 -12.96
CA HIS A 69 -21.92 -17.86 -11.96
C HIS A 69 -21.06 -18.78 -11.06
N MET A 70 -21.15 -18.60 -9.73
CA MET A 70 -20.77 -19.60 -8.70
C MET A 70 -19.29 -19.85 -8.36
N LYS A 71 -18.50 -18.84 -7.97
CA LYS A 71 -17.42 -19.11 -6.99
C LYS A 71 -17.39 -18.07 -5.88
N ALA A 72 -17.39 -18.58 -4.66
CA ALA A 72 -17.60 -17.88 -3.41
C ALA A 72 -16.69 -16.66 -3.23
N ASN A 73 -17.30 -15.50 -3.09
CA ASN A 73 -16.63 -14.30 -2.64
C ASN A 73 -16.31 -14.49 -1.15
N VAL A 74 -15.02 -14.55 -0.79
CA VAL A 74 -14.62 -14.42 0.61
C VAL A 74 -14.90 -12.98 1.03
N ARG A 75 -15.87 -12.81 1.93
CA ARG A 75 -16.16 -11.55 2.62
C ARG A 75 -15.45 -11.59 3.98
N TYR A 76 -14.69 -10.55 4.31
CA TYR A 76 -14.33 -10.27 5.70
C TYR A 76 -15.23 -9.11 6.17
N ASP A 77 -15.91 -9.35 7.30
CA ASP A 77 -16.49 -8.33 8.19
C ASP A 77 -15.35 -7.70 9.01
#